data_AF-A0A9E1ATW7-F1
#
_entry.id   AF-A0A9E1ATW7-F1
#
_cell.length_a   1.000
_cell.length_b   1.000
_cell.length_c   1.000
_cell.angle_alpha   90.00
_cell.angle_beta   90.00
_cell.angle_gamma   90.00
#
_symmetry.space_group_name_H-M   'P 1'
#
loop_
_entity.id
_entity.type
_entity.pdbx_description
1 polymer ?
#
loop_
_entity_poly.entity_id
_entity_poly.type
_entity_poly.pdbx_seq_one_letter_code
_entity_poly.pdbx_strand_id
1 'polypeptide(L)'
;MKLGKYGVWAKKYLKEYKPFKFSRLVMDGSVMDYLLEFEYHLKGYANLVEFELKEKFPAPSENENFFEQVKYLNMIQQMVDEFVMEEVKLV
;
A
#
# COMPACT_ATOMS: atom_id res chain seq x y z
N MET A 1 -12.78 12.49 7.49
CA MET A 1 -11.53 11.77 7.19
C MET A 1 -11.65 11.08 5.84
N LYS A 2 -10.58 10.99 5.05
CA LYS A 2 -10.58 10.38 3.70
C LYS A 2 -9.50 9.31 3.62
N LEU A 3 -9.79 8.21 2.96
CA LEU A 3 -8.83 7.13 2.69
C LEU A 3 -7.81 7.58 1.63
N GLY A 4 -6.54 7.25 1.88
CA GLY A 4 -5.47 7.32 0.89
C GLY A 4 -5.47 6.11 -0.03
N LYS A 5 -4.40 5.97 -0.83
CA LYS A 5 -4.23 4.91 -1.83
C LYS A 5 -4.48 3.51 -1.26
N TYR A 6 -3.79 3.16 -0.18
CA TYR A 6 -3.87 1.82 0.42
C TYR A 6 -5.20 1.54 1.12
N GLY A 7 -5.82 2.56 1.75
CA GLY A 7 -7.16 2.42 2.32
C GLY A 7 -8.23 2.18 1.24
N VAL A 8 -8.09 2.80 0.06
CA VAL A 8 -8.97 2.53 -1.10
C VAL A 8 -8.80 1.10 -1.59
N TRP A 9 -7.58 0.58 -1.66
CA TRP A 9 -7.31 -0.82 -2.02
C TRP A 9 -7.91 -1.80 -1.01
N ALA A 10 -7.68 -1.58 0.27
CA ALA A 10 -8.26 -2.38 1.35
C ALA A 10 -9.80 -2.38 1.28
N LYS A 11 -10.42 -1.23 1.05
CA LYS A 11 -11.87 -1.11 0.88
C LYS A 11 -12.38 -1.90 -0.32
N LYS A 12 -11.69 -1.82 -1.47
CA LYS A 12 -12.04 -2.55 -2.68
C LYS A 12 -11.95 -4.06 -2.44
N TYR A 13 -10.83 -4.52 -1.87
CA TYR A 13 -10.61 -5.93 -1.58
C TYR A 13 -11.65 -6.47 -0.59
N LEU A 14 -11.90 -5.76 0.51
CA LEU A 14 -12.88 -6.14 1.53
C LEU A 14 -14.30 -6.24 0.95
N LYS A 15 -14.68 -5.35 0.02
CA LYS A 15 -15.97 -5.42 -0.69
C LYS A 15 -16.07 -6.62 -1.64
N GLU A 16 -15.02 -6.88 -2.42
CA GLU A 16 -15.04 -7.89 -3.48
C GLU A 16 -14.87 -9.31 -2.92
N TYR A 17 -13.95 -9.50 -1.98
CA TYR A 17 -13.51 -10.83 -1.54
C TYR A 17 -13.97 -11.18 -0.12
N LYS A 18 -14.35 -10.19 0.71
CA LYS A 18 -14.81 -10.41 2.08
C LYS A 18 -16.13 -9.66 2.39
N PRO A 19 -17.18 -9.83 1.56
CA PRO A 19 -18.40 -9.01 1.62
C PRO A 19 -19.16 -9.12 2.95
N PHE A 20 -19.14 -10.28 3.62
CA PHE A 20 -19.78 -10.44 4.92
C PHE A 20 -19.11 -9.58 6.01
N LYS A 21 -17.77 -9.55 6.03
CA LYS A 21 -17.02 -8.69 6.96
C LYS A 21 -17.27 -7.22 6.63
N PHE A 22 -17.27 -6.86 5.34
CA PHE A 22 -17.60 -5.51 4.90
C PHE A 22 -18.99 -5.07 5.39
N SER A 23 -20.02 -5.86 5.13
CA SER A 23 -21.40 -5.55 5.53
C SER A 23 -21.54 -5.42 7.04
N ARG A 24 -20.88 -6.29 7.83
CA ARG A 24 -20.87 -6.17 9.29
C ARG A 24 -20.27 -4.85 9.76
N LEU A 25 -19.10 -4.48 9.26
CA LEU A 25 -18.45 -3.21 9.60
C LEU A 25 -19.30 -1.99 9.19
N VAL A 26 -20.06 -2.08 8.09
CA VAL A 26 -21.00 -1.02 7.70
C VAL A 26 -22.18 -0.95 8.66
N MET A 27 -22.79 -2.08 9.02
CA MET A 27 -23.90 -2.13 9.97
C MET A 27 -23.50 -1.62 11.35
N ASP A 28 -22.28 -1.96 11.79
CA ASP A 28 -21.72 -1.55 13.08
C ASP A 28 -21.20 -0.10 13.05
N GLY A 29 -21.24 0.59 11.89
CA GLY A 29 -20.75 1.97 11.71
C GLY A 29 -19.23 2.13 11.78
N SER A 30 -18.47 1.04 11.95
CA SER A 30 -17.02 1.03 12.22
C SER A 30 -16.14 0.90 10.97
N VAL A 31 -16.75 0.79 9.78
CA VAL A 31 -16.03 0.55 8.52
C VAL A 31 -14.93 1.58 8.22
N MET A 32 -15.16 2.85 8.53
CA MET A 32 -14.18 3.90 8.22
C MET A 32 -13.01 3.88 9.21
N ASP A 33 -13.26 3.67 10.50
CA ASP A 33 -12.22 3.59 11.51
C ASP A 33 -11.32 2.38 11.26
N TYR A 34 -11.93 1.22 10.96
CA TYR A 34 -11.21 0.02 10.58
C TYR A 34 -10.30 0.23 9.36
N LEU A 35 -10.82 0.87 8.31
CA LEU A 35 -10.05 1.11 7.08
C LEU A 35 -8.92 2.14 7.29
N LEU A 36 -9.10 3.12 8.18
CA LEU A 36 -8.07 4.11 8.51
C LEU A 36 -6.95 3.50 9.36
N GLU A 37 -7.31 2.68 10.35
CA GLU A 37 -6.34 1.92 11.16
C GLU A 37 -5.54 0.96 10.27
N PHE A 38 -6.22 0.22 9.39
CA PHE A 38 -5.55 -0.68 8.48
C PHE A 38 -4.69 0.08 7.44
N GLU A 39 -5.13 1.24 6.95
CA GLU A 39 -4.29 2.08 6.09
C GLU A 39 -3.02 2.56 6.80
N TYR A 40 -3.11 2.89 8.10
CA TYR A 40 -1.94 3.26 8.90
C TYR A 40 -0.93 2.11 8.96
N HIS A 41 -1.40 0.88 9.20
CA HIS A 41 -0.57 -0.34 9.11
C HIS A 41 0.09 -0.50 7.74
N LEU A 42 -0.69 -0.43 6.65
CA LEU A 42 -0.19 -0.58 5.29
C LEU A 42 0.86 0.48 4.91
N LYS A 43 0.72 1.71 5.42
CA LYS A 43 1.74 2.77 5.26
C LYS A 43 3.04 2.42 5.98
N GLY A 44 2.95 1.91 7.20
CA GLY A 44 4.12 1.42 7.94
C GLY A 44 4.83 0.30 7.20
N TYR A 45 4.07 -0.68 6.71
CA TYR A 45 4.60 -1.79 5.91
C TYR A 45 5.22 -1.32 4.58
N ALA A 46 4.57 -0.41 3.86
CA ALA A 46 5.11 0.16 2.62
C ALA A 46 6.47 0.84 2.84
N ASN A 47 6.63 1.61 3.91
CA ASN A 47 7.89 2.27 4.24
C ASN A 47 9.00 1.26 4.56
N LEU A 48 8.67 0.18 5.29
CA LEU A 48 9.61 -0.90 5.58
C LEU A 48 10.09 -1.58 4.29
N VAL A 49 9.15 -1.97 3.43
CA VAL A 49 9.46 -2.60 2.14
C VAL A 49 10.27 -1.67 1.25
N GLU A 50 9.91 -0.39 1.17
CA GLU A 50 10.67 0.60 0.40
C GLU A 50 12.12 0.70 0.88
N PHE A 51 12.33 0.73 2.20
CA PHE A 51 13.66 0.76 2.81
C PHE A 51 14.47 -0.48 2.40
N GLU A 52 13.90 -1.68 2.57
CA GLU A 52 14.58 -2.94 2.19
C GLU A 52 14.88 -3.02 0.69
N LEU A 53 13.97 -2.54 -0.17
CA LEU A 53 14.17 -2.52 -1.61
C LEU A 53 15.29 -1.57 -2.02
N LYS A 54 15.41 -0.39 -1.40
CA LYS A 54 16.49 0.57 -1.70
C LYS A 54 17.87 0.05 -1.28
N GLU A 55 17.95 -0.72 -0.20
CA GLU A 55 19.19 -1.40 0.20
C GLU A 55 19.59 -2.49 -0.79
N LYS A 56 18.60 -3.23 -1.31
CA LYS A 56 18.82 -4.34 -2.27
C LYS A 56 19.11 -3.84 -3.69
N PHE A 57 18.45 -2.77 -4.10
CA PHE A 57 18.55 -2.15 -5.41
C PHE A 57 19.03 -0.71 -5.20
N PRO A 58 20.35 -0.46 -5.17
CA PRO A 58 20.86 0.89 -4.94
C PRO A 58 20.45 1.82 -6.08
N ALA A 59 20.29 3.10 -5.74
CA ALA A 59 19.95 4.13 -6.71
C ALA A 59 21.03 4.25 -7.81
N PRO A 60 20.64 4.60 -9.05
CA PRO A 60 21.58 4.93 -10.10
C PRO A 60 22.53 6.05 -9.66
N SER A 61 23.73 6.09 -10.26
CA SER A 61 24.73 7.09 -9.86
C SER A 61 24.22 8.51 -10.14
N GLU A 62 24.68 9.51 -9.38
CA GLU A 62 24.25 10.91 -9.57
C GLU A 62 24.59 11.48 -10.95
N ASN A 63 25.56 10.86 -11.64
CA ASN A 63 25.99 11.22 -12.99
C ASN A 63 25.09 10.61 -14.09
N GLU A 64 24.15 9.71 -13.73
CA GLU A 64 23.14 9.21 -14.66
C GLU A 64 22.07 10.26 -14.94
N ASN A 65 21.45 10.13 -16.12
CA ASN A 65 20.43 11.08 -16.55
C ASN A 65 19.16 11.00 -15.68
N PHE A 66 18.36 12.07 -15.72
CA PHE A 66 17.09 12.17 -15.01
C PHE A 66 16.12 11.01 -15.31
N PHE A 67 16.18 10.46 -16.53
CA PHE A 67 15.30 9.37 -16.94
C PHE A 67 15.58 8.08 -16.17
N GLU A 68 16.84 7.69 -15.97
CA GLU A 68 17.19 6.50 -15.18
C GLU A 68 16.81 6.68 -13.70
N GLN A 69 16.93 7.89 -13.14
CA GLN A 69 16.47 8.17 -11.77
C GLN A 69 14.95 7.97 -11.64
N VAL A 70 14.16 8.50 -12.57
CA VAL A 70 12.69 8.34 -12.57
C VAL A 70 12.30 6.87 -12.76
N LYS A 71 12.99 6.15 -13.65
CA LYS A 71 12.76 4.72 -13.88
C LYS A 71 13.03 3.90 -12.62
N TYR A 72 14.11 4.21 -11.90
CA TYR A 72 14.42 3.59 -10.61
C TYR A 72 13.32 3.84 -9.58
N LEU A 73 12.89 5.09 -9.39
CA LEU A 73 11.82 5.43 -8.45
C LEU A 73 10.51 4.71 -8.78
N ASN A 74 10.17 4.63 -10.07
CA ASN A 74 8.99 3.89 -10.52
C ASN A 74 9.10 2.40 -10.25
N MET A 75 10.27 1.80 -10.49
CA MET A 75 10.53 0.38 -10.20
C MET A 75 10.36 0.08 -8.71
N ILE A 76 10.99 0.88 -7.83
CA ILE A 76 10.84 0.72 -6.37
C ILE A 76 9.37 0.85 -5.97
N GLN A 77 8.67 1.89 -6.42
CA GLN A 77 7.27 2.10 -6.08
C GLN A 77 6.37 0.97 -6.56
N GLN A 78 6.60 0.42 -7.76
CA GLN A 78 5.86 -0.73 -8.28
C GLN A 78 6.04 -1.97 -7.40
N MET A 79 7.28 -2.26 -6.99
CA MET A 79 7.56 -3.39 -6.11
C MET A 79 6.90 -3.20 -4.74
N VAL A 80 7.02 -2.01 -4.13
CA VAL A 80 6.32 -1.68 -2.87
C VAL A 80 4.82 -1.92 -3.00
N ASP A 81 4.22 -1.46 -4.08
CA ASP A 81 2.80 -1.62 -4.34
C ASP A 81 2.37 -3.10 -4.43
N GLU A 82 3.19 -3.95 -5.07
CA GLU A 82 2.95 -5.40 -5.13
C GLU A 82 2.96 -6.04 -3.74
N PHE A 83 3.96 -5.73 -2.91
CA PHE A 83 4.01 -6.23 -1.54
C PHE A 83 2.81 -5.74 -0.69
N VAL A 84 2.46 -4.46 -0.80
CA VAL A 84 1.31 -3.90 -0.08
C VAL A 84 0.00 -4.55 -0.54
N MET A 85 -0.13 -4.90 -1.82
CA MET A 85 -1.30 -5.62 -2.33
C MET A 85 -1.43 -7.03 -1.77
N GLU A 86 -0.32 -7.71 -1.48
CA GLU A 86 -0.35 -8.97 -0.74
C GLU A 86 -0.78 -8.77 0.72
N GLU A 87 -0.27 -7.73 1.39
CA GLU A 87 -0.67 -7.38 2.76
C GLU A 87 -2.16 -6.99 2.84
N VAL A 88 -2.69 -6.31 1.82
CA VAL A 88 -4.13 -6.02 1.66
C VAL A 88 -4.98 -7.29 1.60
N LYS A 89 -4.44 -8.47 1.31
CA LYS A 89 -5.26 -9.70 1.36
C LYS A 89 -5.51 -10.19 2.80
N LEU A 90 -4.75 -9.66 3.76
CA LEU A 90 -4.83 -10.02 5.18
C LEU A 90 -5.94 -9.27 5.94
N VAL A 91 -6.57 -8.23 5.37
CA VAL A 91 -7.72 -7.54 6.01
C VAL A 91 -8.82 -8.50 6.40
#